data_AF-A0A5C2HQ93-F1
#
_entry.id   AF-A0A5C2HQ93-F1
#
_cell.length_a   1.000
_cell.length_b   1.000
_cell.length_c   1.000
_cell.angle_alpha   90.00
_cell.angle_beta   90.00
_cell.angle_gamma   90.00
#
_symmetry.space_group_name_H-M   'P 1'
#
loop_
_entity.id
_entity.type
_entity.pdbx_description
1 polymer ?
#
loop_
_entity_poly.entity_id
_entity_poly.type
_entity_poly.pdbx_seq_one_letter_code
_entity_poly.pdbx_strand_id
1 'polypeptide(L)'
;MQGAPGNRCQGKFDQIPALPLLERLHTRNEYLIRSHHPLRETLIAQTGASREKRQAYLQDAYNCATVFTGSWQKWQPRAEGVAVF
;
A
#
# COMPACT_ATOMS: atom_id res chain seq x y z
N MET A 1 32.84 -10.14 -24.00
CA MET A 1 31.39 -9.86 -23.97
C MET A 1 30.99 -9.61 -22.53
N GLN A 2 31.11 -8.36 -22.06
CA GLN A 2 30.72 -7.96 -20.70
C GLN A 2 29.21 -7.76 -20.67
N GLY A 3 28.48 -8.68 -20.03
CA GLY A 3 27.05 -8.50 -19.75
C GLY A 3 26.90 -7.59 -18.54
N ALA A 4 26.30 -6.41 -18.73
CA ALA A 4 25.97 -5.50 -17.64
C ALA A 4 24.98 -6.18 -16.67
N PRO A 5 25.17 -6.07 -15.33
CA PRO A 5 24.18 -6.54 -14.39
C PRO A 5 22.92 -5.68 -14.50
N GLY A 6 21.81 -6.33 -14.87
CA GLY A 6 20.51 -5.70 -14.98
C GLY A 6 20.10 -5.04 -13.66
N ASN A 7 19.86 -3.74 -13.71
CA ASN A 7 19.40 -2.91 -12.60
C ASN A 7 17.93 -3.20 -12.23
N ARG A 8 17.65 -4.38 -11.66
CA ARG A 8 16.31 -4.75 -11.13
C ARG A 8 16.21 -4.63 -9.60
N CYS A 9 17.24 -4.15 -8.93
CA CYS A 9 17.40 -4.36 -7.48
C CYS A 9 16.97 -3.16 -6.60
N GLN A 10 16.28 -2.15 -7.14
CA GLN A 10 15.83 -0.96 -6.38
C GLN A 10 14.34 -0.65 -6.57
N GLY A 11 13.50 -1.69 -6.67
CA GLY A 11 12.05 -1.53 -6.78
C GLY A 11 11.40 -1.09 -5.48
N LYS A 12 10.31 -0.32 -5.55
CA LYS A 12 9.40 -0.07 -4.41
C LYS A 12 8.78 -1.37 -3.87
N PHE A 13 8.73 -2.41 -4.71
CA PHE A 13 8.02 -3.66 -4.47
C PHE A 13 8.55 -4.45 -3.27
N ASP A 14 9.86 -4.34 -2.98
CA ASP A 14 10.48 -5.02 -1.84
C ASP A 14 10.42 -4.19 -0.54
N GLN A 15 9.85 -2.98 -0.58
CA GLN A 15 9.86 -2.06 0.55
C GLN A 15 8.47 -1.92 1.17
N ILE A 16 8.42 -2.07 2.49
CA ILE A 16 7.20 -1.91 3.27
C ILE A 16 6.84 -0.42 3.35
N PRO A 17 5.63 0.00 2.99
CA PRO A 17 5.25 1.41 3.05
C PRO A 17 5.25 1.95 4.49
N ALA A 18 5.39 3.26 4.66
CA ALA A 18 5.12 3.89 5.96
C ALA A 18 3.63 3.83 6.32
N LEU A 19 3.30 3.81 7.61
CA LEU A 19 1.91 3.75 8.11
C LEU A 19 0.98 4.84 7.51
N PRO A 20 1.40 6.10 7.31
CA PRO A 20 0.54 7.10 6.67
C PRO A 20 0.11 6.73 5.24
N LEU A 21 0.91 5.93 4.53
CA LEU A 21 0.53 5.44 3.20
C LEU A 21 -0.53 4.34 3.29
N LEU A 22 -0.48 3.50 4.33
CA LEU A 22 -1.51 2.50 4.61
C LEU A 22 -2.85 3.16 4.95
N GLU A 23 -2.81 4.23 5.76
CA GLU A 23 -3.99 5.04 6.10
C GLU A 23 -4.60 5.73 4.88
N ARG A 24 -3.75 6.28 4.00
CA ARG A 24 -4.19 6.87 2.72
C ARG A 24 -4.83 5.83 1.80
N LEU A 25 -4.28 4.62 1.75
CA LEU A 25 -4.87 3.50 1.00
C LEU A 25 -6.25 3.14 1.56
N HIS A 26 -6.37 3.00 2.88
CA HIS A 26 -7.66 2.75 3.52
C HIS A 26 -8.67 3.85 3.17
N THR A 27 -8.29 5.12 3.33
CA THR A 27 -9.15 6.27 3.03
C THR A 27 -9.62 6.28 1.57
N ARG A 28 -8.72 5.99 0.62
CA ARG A 28 -9.06 5.87 -0.80
C ARG A 28 -10.06 4.73 -1.03
N ASN A 29 -9.82 3.57 -0.44
CA ASN A 29 -10.71 2.42 -0.59
C ASN A 29 -12.11 2.73 -0.03
N GLU A 30 -12.19 3.37 1.15
CA GLU A 30 -13.46 3.82 1.72
C GLU A 30 -14.18 4.85 0.85
N TYR A 31 -13.45 5.75 0.18
CA TYR A 31 -14.03 6.69 -0.77
C TYR A 31 -14.61 5.96 -1.99
N LEU A 32 -13.86 5.03 -2.60
CA LEU A 32 -14.32 4.26 -3.77
C LEU A 32 -15.56 3.42 -3.46
N ILE A 33 -15.64 2.86 -2.26
CA ILE A 33 -16.80 2.06 -1.84
C ILE A 33 -18.03 2.94 -1.63
N ARG A 34 -17.88 4.08 -0.94
CA ARG A 34 -18.99 5.02 -0.65
C ARG A 34 -19.49 5.76 -1.89
N SER A 35 -18.62 6.01 -2.86
CA SER A 35 -18.96 6.69 -4.12
C SER A 35 -19.58 5.76 -5.18
N HIS A 36 -19.83 4.49 -4.86
CA HIS A 36 -20.33 3.48 -5.81
C HIS A 36 -19.42 3.32 -7.04
N HIS A 37 -18.10 3.48 -6.85
CA HIS A 37 -17.14 3.25 -7.91
C HIS A 37 -17.23 1.80 -8.40
N PRO A 38 -16.98 1.50 -9.69
CA PRO A 38 -17.04 0.13 -10.23
C PRO A 38 -16.21 -0.91 -9.46
N LEU A 39 -15.17 -0.47 -8.74
CA LEU A 39 -14.30 -1.32 -7.92
C LEU A 39 -14.89 -1.66 -6.54
N ARG A 40 -16.05 -1.12 -6.18
CA ARG A 40 -16.68 -1.28 -4.86
C ARG A 40 -16.84 -2.76 -4.48
N GLU A 41 -17.51 -3.55 -5.33
CA GLU A 41 -17.77 -4.96 -5.05
C GLU A 41 -16.48 -5.74 -4.87
N THR A 42 -15.48 -5.45 -5.72
CA THR A 42 -14.15 -6.07 -5.63
C THR A 42 -13.46 -5.73 -4.32
N LEU A 43 -13.47 -4.45 -3.90
CA LEU A 43 -12.85 -4.03 -2.64
C LEU A 43 -13.55 -4.67 -1.44
N ILE A 44 -14.88 -4.75 -1.46
CA ILE A 44 -15.65 -5.40 -0.39
C ILE A 44 -15.34 -6.90 -0.34
N ALA A 45 -15.33 -7.59 -1.48
CA ALA A 45 -15.05 -9.02 -1.53
C ALA A 45 -13.62 -9.36 -1.06
N GLN A 46 -12.64 -8.51 -1.38
CA GLN A 46 -11.24 -8.75 -1.03
C GLN A 46 -10.88 -8.35 0.41
N THR A 47 -11.46 -7.26 0.90
CA THR A 47 -11.04 -6.64 2.18
C THR A 47 -12.06 -6.78 3.30
N GLY A 48 -13.33 -7.08 2.98
CA GLY A 48 -14.39 -7.32 3.94
C GLY A 48 -15.61 -6.40 3.80
N ALA A 49 -16.73 -6.86 4.37
CA ALA A 49 -18.03 -6.18 4.28
C ALA A 49 -18.16 -4.92 5.15
N SER A 50 -17.49 -4.87 6.30
CA SER A 50 -17.51 -3.73 7.21
C SER A 50 -16.21 -2.95 7.18
N ARG A 51 -16.25 -1.66 7.48
CA ARG A 51 -15.06 -0.79 7.49
C ARG A 51 -13.97 -1.32 8.42
N GLU A 52 -14.35 -1.86 9.57
CA GLU A 52 -13.46 -2.43 10.58
C GLU A 52 -12.74 -3.66 10.01
N LYS A 53 -13.46 -4.54 9.31
CA LYS A 53 -12.85 -5.71 8.63
C LYS A 53 -11.86 -5.27 7.57
N ARG A 54 -12.19 -4.24 6.78
CA ARG A 54 -11.30 -3.70 5.74
C ARG A 54 -10.03 -3.09 6.32
N GLN A 55 -10.15 -2.39 7.44
CA GLN A 55 -9.00 -1.85 8.16
C GLN A 55 -8.13 -2.98 8.73
N ALA A 56 -8.74 -3.96 9.39
CA ALA A 56 -8.04 -5.12 9.94
C ALA A 56 -7.30 -5.90 8.85
N TYR A 57 -7.95 -6.17 7.71
CA TYR A 57 -7.33 -6.82 6.55
C TYR A 57 -6.06 -6.09 6.08
N LEU A 58 -6.10 -4.76 5.95
CA LEU A 58 -4.94 -3.97 5.55
C LEU A 58 -3.83 -4.00 6.61
N GLN A 59 -4.19 -3.97 7.90
CA GLN A 59 -3.23 -4.05 9.00
C GLN A 59 -2.58 -5.44 9.07
N ASP A 60 -3.35 -6.50 8.88
CA ASP A 60 -2.85 -7.88 8.88
C ASP A 60 -1.89 -8.10 7.72
N ALA A 61 -2.27 -7.69 6.51
CA ALA A 61 -1.39 -7.74 5.34
C ALA A 61 -0.08 -6.96 5.57
N TYR A 62 -0.17 -5.78 6.18
CA TYR A 62 0.98 -4.97 6.54
C TYR A 62 1.89 -5.63 7.58
N ASN A 63 1.30 -6.24 8.61
CA ASN A 63 2.01 -6.96 9.67
C ASN A 63 2.73 -8.18 9.08
N CYS A 64 2.04 -8.98 8.28
CA CYS A 64 2.61 -10.13 7.57
C CYS A 64 3.80 -9.72 6.71
N ALA A 65 3.65 -8.65 5.91
CA ALA A 65 4.73 -8.16 5.05
C ALA A 65 5.93 -7.63 5.88
N THR A 66 5.67 -6.97 7.01
CA THR A 66 6.70 -6.48 7.93
C THR A 66 7.50 -7.64 8.53
N VAL A 67 6.83 -8.70 8.99
CA VAL A 67 7.47 -9.89 9.53
C VAL A 67 8.29 -10.61 8.46
N PHE A 68 7.71 -10.82 7.27
CA PHE A 68 8.36 -11.55 6.18
C PHE A 68 9.62 -10.86 5.66
N THR A 69 9.58 -9.53 5.51
CA THR A 69 10.71 -8.77 4.96
C THR A 69 11.81 -8.54 5.99
N GLY A 70 11.51 -8.65 7.30
CA GLY A 70 12.44 -8.31 8.38
C GLY A 70 12.91 -6.85 8.36
N SER A 71 12.27 -6.00 7.55
CA SER A 71 12.73 -4.65 7.27
C SER A 71 12.08 -3.64 8.23
N TRP A 72 12.94 -2.99 8.99
CA TRP A 72 12.62 -1.84 9.83
C TRP A 72 12.50 -0.54 9.02
N GLN A 73 13.13 -0.49 7.85
CA GLN A 73 13.10 0.69 6.99
C GLN A 73 11.78 0.73 6.21
N LYS A 74 10.94 1.69 6.58
CA LYS A 74 9.67 1.95 5.90
C LYS A 74 9.89 2.91 4.75
N TRP A 75 9.40 2.53 3.58
CA TRP A 75 9.46 3.37 2.41
C TRP A 75 8.41 4.47 2.47
N GLN A 76 8.88 5.67 2.17
CA GLN A 76 8.05 6.84 1.94
C GLN A 76 8.59 7.55 0.70
N PRO A 77 7.72 8.13 -0.14
CA PRO A 77 8.17 8.91 -1.26
C PRO A 77 9.00 10.08 -0.75
N ARG A 78 10.07 10.43 -1.49
CA ARG A 78 10.74 11.72 -1.28
C ARG A 78 9.72 12.81 -1.59
N ALA A 79 9.62 13.82 -0.73
CA ALA A 79 8.78 14.97 -1.02
C ALA A 79 9.34 15.69 -2.26
N GLU A 80 8.66 15.55 -3.39
CA GLU A 80 8.99 16.21 -4.65
C GLU A 80 8.04 17.39 -4.84
N GLY A 81 8.36 18.51 -4.19
CA GLY A 81 7.68 19.79 -4.36
C GLY A 81 6.85 20.25 -3.16
N VAL A 82 6.68 21.57 -3.07
CA VAL A 82 5.69 22.20 -2.18
C VAL A 82 4.32 21.85 -2.76
N ALA A 83 3.44 21.29 -1.94
CA ALA A 83 2.05 21.08 -2.30
C ALA A 83 1.40 22.45 -2.52
N VAL A 84 1.37 22.92 -3.77
CA VAL A 84 0.63 24.12 -4.17
C VAL A 84 -0.78 23.64 -4.52
N PHE A 85 -1.72 23.90 -3.64
CA PHE A 85 -3.15 23.72 -3.88
C PHE A 85 -3.83 25.08 -3.76
#